data_AF-A0A7G1IDD6-F1
#
_entry.id   AF-A0A7G1IDD6-F1
#
_cell.length_a   1.000
_cell.length_b   1.000
_cell.length_c   1.000
_cell.angle_alpha   90.00
_cell.angle_beta   90.00
_cell.angle_gamma   90.00
#
_symmetry.space_group_name_H-M   'P 1'
#
loop_
_entity.id
_entity.type
_entity.pdbx_description
1 polymer ?
#
loop_
_entity_poly.entity_id
_entity_poly.type
_entity_poly.pdbx_seq_one_letter_code
_entity_poly.pdbx_strand_id
1 'polypeptide(L)'
;MSTGNDAPGPPVTYTAGTFCRHPLAMAAARAVLRKLSDDGLRLTSRLNARTDDMRTELNARFTDLGVPFAMHNFGSFFRFSLNGNLSFAYQPVEMDYFNAAMLTKGVYIAEGGTCFLSTAHSDADIQRIIDAAGGAARELRDAGLLNRLTSDVPAAHRAARFVEPKEPVVSGGLAGTCAVPRQSEPHTPQVRTSGGSPAPVLSLSFFGDYPRNTPGMFDVIRNAAAAADGRLATLWIPERHFHSFGGLSPNPSVLGAFLAGITTKIRIHAGSVVLPLHDPIRVAEEWAMIDNLSGGRIGVAFASGWQRNDFILAREPFDRRREVLWRDIDTVHRLWRGDPITFQRNGIETEVSLYPQPRQTDLPTWIAALGSRKPSARRESAACRF
;
A
#
# COMPACT_ATOMS: atom_id res chain seq x y z
N MET A 1 55.22 22.79 -33.60
CA MET A 1 54.26 23.46 -32.70
C MET A 1 53.36 22.40 -32.07
N SER A 2 53.55 22.12 -30.78
CA SER A 2 52.51 21.58 -29.90
C SER A 2 52.95 21.96 -28.49
N THR A 3 52.26 22.95 -27.93
CA THR A 3 52.44 23.44 -26.56
C THR A 3 51.74 22.47 -25.61
N GLY A 4 52.52 21.76 -24.80
CA GLY A 4 52.00 20.97 -23.68
C GLY A 4 51.34 21.89 -22.66
N ASN A 5 50.04 21.70 -22.45
CA ASN A 5 49.24 22.47 -21.51
C ASN A 5 49.21 21.71 -20.18
N ASP A 6 50.31 21.73 -19.43
CA ASP A 6 50.41 21.14 -18.08
C ASP A 6 49.92 22.13 -17.01
N ALA A 7 48.68 22.59 -17.14
CA ALA A 7 47.98 23.23 -16.03
C ALA A 7 47.36 22.13 -15.15
N PRO A 8 47.56 22.14 -13.82
CA PRO A 8 46.84 21.21 -12.95
C PRO A 8 45.34 21.46 -13.14
N GLY A 9 44.63 20.44 -13.62
CA GLY A 9 43.17 20.48 -13.73
C GLY A 9 42.54 20.80 -12.37
N PRO A 10 41.35 21.44 -12.35
CA PRO A 10 40.69 21.79 -11.09
C PRO A 10 40.60 20.54 -10.20
N PRO A 11 40.81 20.67 -8.88
CA PRO A 11 40.83 19.53 -7.98
C PRO A 11 39.53 18.75 -8.13
N VAL A 12 39.63 17.51 -8.59
CA VAL A 12 38.48 16.63 -8.75
C VAL A 12 38.02 16.26 -7.35
N THR A 13 36.99 16.95 -6.86
CA THR A 13 36.29 16.52 -5.64
C THR A 13 35.58 15.22 -5.96
N TYR A 14 36.16 14.11 -5.50
CA TYR A 14 35.52 12.81 -5.57
C TYR A 14 34.30 12.80 -4.64
N THR A 15 33.10 12.84 -5.20
CA THR A 15 31.84 12.76 -4.45
C THR A 15 31.29 11.35 -4.53
N ALA A 16 31.50 10.54 -3.48
CA ALA A 16 30.80 9.28 -3.30
C ALA A 16 29.47 9.54 -2.58
N GLY A 17 28.35 9.39 -3.29
CA GLY A 17 26.99 9.55 -2.75
C GLY A 17 26.04 10.21 -3.75
N THR A 18 24.74 10.12 -3.48
CA THR A 18 23.62 10.67 -4.26
C THR A 18 23.55 12.20 -4.19
N PHE A 19 24.65 12.91 -4.45
CA PHE A 19 24.68 14.36 -4.50
C PHE A 19 24.05 14.86 -5.81
N CYS A 20 22.84 15.41 -5.70
CA CYS A 20 22.13 15.98 -6.83
C CYS A 20 22.72 17.36 -7.17
N ARG A 21 23.54 17.45 -8.22
CA ARG A 21 24.09 18.73 -8.74
C ARG A 21 23.07 19.56 -9.52
N HIS A 22 21.79 19.17 -9.48
CA HIS A 22 20.76 19.87 -10.22
C HIS A 22 20.64 21.30 -9.67
N PRO A 23 20.72 22.36 -10.51
CA PRO A 23 20.71 23.75 -10.05
C PRO A 23 19.53 24.09 -9.12
N LEU A 24 18.36 23.50 -9.38
CA LEU A 24 17.18 23.65 -8.51
C LEU A 24 17.41 23.07 -7.09
N ALA A 25 18.05 21.90 -6.98
CA ALA A 25 18.34 21.28 -5.69
C ALA A 25 19.35 22.11 -4.90
N MET A 26 20.37 22.66 -5.58
CA MET A 26 21.35 23.56 -4.97
C MET A 26 20.72 24.88 -4.51
N ALA A 27 19.81 25.45 -5.30
CA ALA A 27 19.06 26.66 -4.92
C ALA A 27 18.15 26.41 -3.71
N ALA A 28 17.42 25.28 -3.70
CA ALA A 28 16.58 24.88 -2.58
C ALA A 28 17.41 24.64 -1.30
N ALA A 29 18.53 23.92 -1.40
CA ALA A 29 19.43 23.68 -0.28
C ALA A 29 19.96 25.01 0.31
N ARG A 30 20.37 25.96 -0.54
CA ARG A 30 20.79 27.29 -0.09
C ARG A 30 19.68 28.06 0.60
N ALA A 31 18.45 27.99 0.10
CA ALA A 31 17.30 28.65 0.72
C ALA A 31 16.99 28.06 2.11
N VAL A 32 17.02 26.73 2.24
CA VAL A 32 16.85 26.03 3.53
C VAL A 32 17.95 26.43 4.50
N LEU A 33 19.22 26.42 4.07
CA LEU A 33 20.35 26.80 4.92
C LEU A 33 20.28 28.25 5.39
N ARG A 34 19.84 29.18 4.54
CA ARG A 34 19.58 30.57 4.94
C ARG A 34 18.47 30.64 5.98
N LYS A 35 17.35 29.95 5.75
CA LYS A 35 16.24 29.91 6.70
C LYS A 35 16.66 29.36 8.06
N LEU A 36 17.48 28.31 8.08
CA LEU A 36 18.05 27.74 9.30
C LEU A 36 19.05 28.68 9.98
N SER A 37 19.87 29.39 9.20
CA SER A 37 20.83 30.38 9.72
C SER A 37 20.13 31.61 10.32
N ASP A 38 19.08 32.09 9.67
CA ASP A 38 18.36 33.32 10.07
C ASP A 38 17.48 33.08 11.29
N ASP A 39 16.84 31.91 11.41
CA ASP A 39 15.99 31.56 12.56
C ASP A 39 16.75 30.84 13.70
N GLY A 40 18.00 30.42 13.47
CA GLY A 40 18.79 29.66 14.44
C GLY A 40 18.12 28.38 14.94
N LEU A 41 18.45 27.96 16.17
CA LEU A 41 17.82 26.79 16.83
C LEU A 41 16.33 26.99 17.15
N ARG A 42 15.83 28.22 17.10
CA ARG A 42 14.45 28.58 17.48
C ARG A 42 13.40 27.84 16.65
N LEU A 43 13.67 27.62 15.35
CA LEU A 43 12.77 26.93 14.45
C LEU A 43 12.60 25.45 14.86
N THR A 44 13.70 24.79 15.19
CA THR A 44 13.72 23.40 15.68
C THR A 44 13.07 23.30 17.06
N SER A 45 13.43 24.19 18.00
CA SER A 45 12.83 24.22 19.34
C SER A 45 11.31 24.41 19.29
N ARG A 46 10.81 25.30 18.43
CA ARG A 46 9.37 25.52 18.27
C ARG A 46 8.67 24.31 17.63
N LEU A 47 9.28 23.66 16.64
CA LEU A 47 8.71 22.45 16.05
C LEU A 47 8.65 21.29 17.04
N ASN A 48 9.70 21.12 17.84
CA ASN A 48 9.74 20.10 18.88
C ASN A 48 8.62 20.34 19.91
N ALA A 49 8.52 21.56 20.46
CA ALA A 49 7.48 21.93 21.41
C ALA A 49 6.07 21.66 20.86
N ARG A 50 5.77 22.09 19.63
CA ARG A 50 4.46 21.83 18.99
C ARG A 50 4.17 20.33 18.82
N THR A 51 5.20 19.53 18.56
CA THR A 51 5.06 18.07 18.43
C THR A 51 4.84 17.42 19.79
N ASP A 52 5.53 17.90 20.83
CA ASP A 52 5.35 17.44 22.21
C ASP A 52 3.96 17.79 22.76
N ASP A 53 3.46 18.99 22.45
CA ASP A 53 2.10 19.43 22.80
C ASP A 53 1.06 18.53 22.13
N MET A 54 1.20 18.34 20.81
CA MET A 54 0.35 17.43 20.04
C MET A 54 0.36 16.01 20.61
N ARG A 55 1.53 15.45 20.92
CA ARG A 55 1.66 14.13 21.54
C ARG A 55 0.91 14.08 22.87
N THR A 56 1.08 15.10 23.71
CA THR A 56 0.51 15.16 25.05
C THR A 56 -1.02 15.16 24.98
N GLU A 57 -1.59 16.03 24.15
CA GLU A 57 -3.04 16.10 23.97
C GLU A 57 -3.61 14.79 23.40
N LEU A 58 -2.98 14.24 22.37
CA LEU A 58 -3.47 13.07 21.66
C LEU A 58 -3.40 11.81 22.53
N ASN A 59 -2.35 11.65 23.34
CA ASN A 59 -2.23 10.57 24.31
C ASN A 59 -3.20 10.70 25.49
N ALA A 60 -3.52 11.94 25.92
CA ALA A 60 -4.57 12.16 26.91
C ALA A 60 -5.93 11.69 26.35
N ARG A 61 -6.27 12.07 25.11
CA ARG A 61 -7.50 11.62 24.44
C ARG A 61 -7.58 10.10 24.30
N PHE A 62 -6.47 9.42 23.96
CA PHE A 62 -6.45 7.96 23.90
C PHE A 62 -6.68 7.30 25.26
N THR A 63 -6.10 7.89 26.31
CA THR A 63 -6.29 7.44 27.69
C THR A 63 -7.76 7.59 28.11
N ASP A 64 -8.37 8.75 27.84
CA ASP A 64 -9.78 9.02 28.13
C ASP A 64 -10.73 8.09 27.36
N LEU A 65 -10.37 7.71 26.14
CA LEU A 65 -11.13 6.76 25.33
C LEU A 65 -10.96 5.29 25.79
N GLY A 66 -9.99 5.00 26.65
CA GLY A 66 -9.65 3.65 27.08
C GLY A 66 -9.06 2.78 25.97
N VAL A 67 -8.37 3.39 24.99
CA VAL A 67 -7.81 2.68 23.83
C VAL A 67 -6.30 2.50 23.95
N PRO A 68 -5.72 1.37 23.49
CA PRO A 68 -4.28 1.09 23.64
C PRO A 68 -3.41 1.78 22.58
N PHE A 69 -3.82 2.95 22.09
CA PHE A 69 -3.03 3.74 21.14
C PHE A 69 -2.12 4.73 21.88
N ALA A 70 -0.94 4.99 21.31
CA ALA A 70 -0.06 6.06 21.76
C ALA A 70 0.71 6.68 20.59
N MET A 71 0.88 8.00 20.62
CA MET A 71 1.82 8.75 19.81
C MET A 71 3.16 8.88 20.54
N HIS A 72 4.23 8.64 19.81
CA HIS A 72 5.62 8.82 20.24
C HIS A 72 6.31 9.78 19.29
N ASN A 73 7.23 10.61 19.79
CA ASN A 73 7.98 11.53 18.96
C ASN A 73 9.46 11.61 19.36
N PHE A 74 10.29 12.02 18.40
CA PHE A 74 11.64 12.48 18.61
C PHE A 74 11.84 13.76 17.81
N GLY A 75 11.87 14.89 18.51
CA GLY A 75 11.76 16.20 17.90
C GLY A 75 10.45 16.32 17.10
N SER A 76 10.55 16.75 15.84
CA SER A 76 9.38 16.92 14.97
C SER A 76 8.89 15.62 14.30
N PHE A 77 9.63 14.52 14.42
CA PHE A 77 9.23 13.23 13.87
C PHE A 77 8.37 12.47 14.87
N PHE A 78 7.31 11.81 14.41
CA PHE A 78 6.43 11.05 15.28
C PHE A 78 5.86 9.80 14.62
N ARG A 79 5.35 8.89 15.46
CA ARG A 79 4.64 7.66 15.05
C ARG A 79 3.52 7.35 16.01
N PHE A 80 2.52 6.65 15.50
CA PHE A 80 1.51 5.98 16.30
C PHE A 80 1.96 4.55 16.61
N SER A 81 1.50 4.04 17.73
CA SER A 81 1.71 2.67 18.18
C SER A 81 0.43 2.13 18.79
N LEU A 82 0.30 0.81 18.76
CA LEU A 82 -0.75 0.07 19.44
C LEU A 82 -0.08 -0.90 20.42
N ASN A 83 -0.47 -0.88 21.69
CA ASN A 83 0.17 -1.68 22.76
C ASN A 83 1.70 -1.50 22.84
N GLY A 84 2.19 -0.29 22.52
CA GLY A 84 3.63 0.00 22.49
C GLY A 84 4.41 -0.66 21.35
N ASN A 85 3.74 -1.31 20.40
CA ASN A 85 4.39 -1.87 19.21
C ASN A 85 4.76 -0.75 18.22
N LEU A 86 6.06 -0.54 18.05
CA LEU A 86 6.65 0.41 17.10
C LEU A 86 7.31 -0.28 15.90
N SER A 87 7.16 -1.60 15.76
CA SER A 87 7.77 -2.39 14.69
C SER A 87 7.23 -1.94 13.33
N PHE A 88 8.15 -1.68 12.39
CA PHE A 88 7.81 -1.40 11.00
C PHE A 88 7.35 -2.67 10.26
N ALA A 89 8.00 -3.80 10.56
CA ALA A 89 7.78 -5.06 9.84
C ALA A 89 6.59 -5.87 10.38
N TYR A 90 6.17 -5.58 11.62
CA TYR A 90 5.16 -6.36 12.33
C TYR A 90 4.14 -5.42 13.00
N GLN A 91 3.38 -4.69 12.19
CA GLN A 91 2.23 -3.92 12.66
C GLN A 91 1.03 -4.87 12.84
N PRO A 92 0.25 -4.74 13.92
CA PRO A 92 -1.01 -5.47 14.07
C PRO A 92 -2.04 -4.91 13.06
N VAL A 93 -2.96 -5.75 12.58
CA VAL A 93 -3.97 -5.35 11.56
C VAL A 93 -4.84 -4.17 12.00
N GLU A 94 -4.99 -3.99 13.31
CA GLU A 94 -5.65 -2.85 13.93
C GLU A 94 -4.98 -1.52 13.60
N MET A 95 -3.65 -1.49 13.37
CA MET A 95 -2.96 -0.29 12.88
C MET A 95 -3.32 0.03 11.43
N ASP A 96 -3.57 -0.99 10.59
CA ASP A 96 -4.02 -0.77 9.21
C ASP A 96 -5.42 -0.17 9.21
N TYR A 97 -6.33 -0.69 10.06
CA TYR A 97 -7.64 -0.09 10.27
C TYR A 97 -7.56 1.35 10.79
N PHE A 98 -6.61 1.64 11.69
CA PHE A 98 -6.40 3.00 12.19
C PHE A 98 -5.93 3.94 11.07
N ASN A 99 -4.93 3.54 10.27
CA ASN A 99 -4.43 4.34 9.14
C ASN A 99 -5.52 4.56 8.07
N ALA A 100 -6.33 3.53 7.81
CA ALA A 100 -7.52 3.62 6.98
C ALA A 100 -8.53 4.64 7.51
N ALA A 101 -8.86 4.57 8.80
CA ALA A 101 -9.79 5.48 9.44
C ALA A 101 -9.26 6.93 9.54
N MET A 102 -7.95 7.11 9.58
CA MET A 102 -7.29 8.42 9.44
C MET A 102 -7.47 8.98 8.03
N LEU A 103 -7.28 8.13 7.01
CA LEU A 103 -7.42 8.50 5.61
C LEU A 103 -8.85 8.94 5.27
N THR A 104 -9.87 8.25 5.77
CA THR A 104 -11.28 8.66 5.58
C THR A 104 -11.60 10.01 6.23
N LYS A 105 -10.78 10.44 7.20
CA LYS A 105 -10.86 11.76 7.86
C LYS A 105 -9.91 12.79 7.24
N GLY A 106 -9.34 12.49 6.08
CA GLY A 106 -8.50 13.40 5.31
C GLY A 106 -7.04 13.47 5.77
N VAL A 107 -6.61 12.59 6.67
CA VAL A 107 -5.22 12.52 7.14
C VAL A 107 -4.58 11.24 6.63
N TYR A 108 -3.72 11.37 5.61
CA TYR A 108 -2.97 10.23 5.09
C TYR A 108 -1.74 9.95 5.95
N ILE A 109 -1.60 8.70 6.39
CA ILE A 109 -0.40 8.17 7.03
C ILE A 109 0.11 7.05 6.12
N ALA A 110 1.36 7.14 5.67
CA ALA A 110 1.99 6.05 4.94
C ALA A 110 2.14 4.84 5.88
N GLU A 111 1.73 3.65 5.45
CA GLU A 111 1.81 2.42 6.23
C GLU A 111 3.25 2.15 6.70
N GLY A 112 3.44 2.02 8.02
CA GLY A 112 4.77 1.91 8.67
C GLY A 112 5.64 3.19 8.60
N GLY A 113 5.19 4.25 7.95
CA GLY A 113 5.95 5.47 7.75
C GLY A 113 6.19 6.26 9.04
N THR A 114 7.32 6.95 9.11
CA THR A 114 7.55 8.00 10.11
C THR A 114 6.84 9.27 9.66
N CYS A 115 5.98 9.82 10.51
CA CYS A 115 5.34 11.11 10.28
C CYS A 115 6.27 12.24 10.74
N PHE A 116 6.03 13.46 10.27
CA PHE A 116 6.75 14.63 10.78
C PHE A 116 5.88 15.88 10.74
N LEU A 117 6.04 16.74 11.74
CA LEU A 117 5.60 18.13 11.65
C LEU A 117 6.68 18.97 10.99
N SER A 118 6.24 19.91 10.16
CA SER A 118 7.10 20.88 9.48
C SER A 118 6.59 22.29 9.74
N THR A 119 7.40 23.29 9.41
CA THR A 119 7.01 24.70 9.53
C THR A 119 5.83 25.10 8.63
N ALA A 120 5.44 24.24 7.69
CA ALA A 120 4.25 24.46 6.87
C ALA A 120 2.94 24.14 7.60
N HIS A 121 2.98 23.34 8.67
CA HIS A 121 1.78 22.95 9.42
C HIS A 121 1.35 24.08 10.36
N SER A 122 0.13 24.58 10.17
CA SER A 122 -0.55 25.52 11.06
C SER A 122 -1.12 24.82 12.29
N ASP A 123 -1.57 25.58 13.29
CA ASP A 123 -2.22 25.01 14.48
C ASP A 123 -3.54 24.32 14.12
N ALA A 124 -4.23 24.83 13.10
CA ALA A 124 -5.42 24.18 12.54
C ALA A 124 -5.10 22.82 11.90
N ASP A 125 -3.94 22.67 11.26
CA ASP A 125 -3.51 21.38 10.68
C ASP A 125 -3.23 20.37 11.79
N ILE A 126 -2.52 20.81 12.86
CA ILE A 126 -2.25 19.97 14.04
C ILE A 126 -3.57 19.53 14.68
N GLN A 127 -4.52 20.45 14.88
CA GLN A 127 -5.81 20.12 15.45
C GLN A 127 -6.58 19.11 14.60
N ARG A 128 -6.56 19.26 13.26
CA ARG A 128 -7.17 18.27 12.37
C ARG A 128 -6.56 16.87 12.52
N ILE A 129 -5.24 16.77 12.72
CA ILE A 129 -4.59 15.48 12.95
C ILE A 129 -5.02 14.89 14.30
N ILE A 130 -5.08 15.70 15.36
CA ILE A 130 -5.53 15.27 16.68
C ILE A 130 -6.98 14.77 16.63
N ASP A 131 -7.87 15.52 15.98
CA ASP A 131 -9.28 15.16 15.85
C ASP A 131 -9.47 13.91 14.98
N ALA A 132 -8.72 13.80 13.88
CA ALA A 132 -8.73 12.60 13.05
C ALA A 132 -8.29 11.36 13.82
N ALA A 133 -7.19 11.45 14.59
CA ALA A 133 -6.64 10.34 15.37
C ALA A 133 -7.59 9.93 16.50
N GLY A 134 -8.13 10.90 17.25
CA GLY A 134 -9.12 10.63 18.28
C GLY A 134 -10.39 10.01 17.72
N GLY A 135 -10.87 10.51 16.57
CA GLY A 135 -12.03 9.96 15.86
C GLY A 135 -11.79 8.53 15.35
N ALA A 136 -10.62 8.25 14.77
CA ALA A 136 -10.25 6.93 14.28
C ALA A 136 -10.17 5.92 15.43
N ALA A 137 -9.50 6.26 16.54
CA ALA A 137 -9.43 5.38 17.70
C ALA A 137 -10.80 5.07 18.31
N ARG A 138 -11.68 6.09 18.40
CA ARG A 138 -13.06 5.91 18.86
C ARG A 138 -13.84 4.97 17.95
N GLU A 139 -13.75 5.17 16.63
CA GLU A 139 -14.43 4.34 15.64
C GLU A 139 -14.00 2.87 15.74
N LEU A 140 -12.70 2.60 15.86
CA LEU A 140 -12.18 1.25 16.02
C LEU A 140 -12.65 0.59 17.33
N ARG A 141 -12.67 1.35 18.43
CA ARG A 141 -13.19 0.89 19.72
C ARG A 141 -14.67 0.53 19.63
N ASP A 142 -15.49 1.44 19.11
CA ASP A 142 -16.94 1.28 19.04
C ASP A 142 -17.32 0.15 18.06
N ALA A 143 -16.50 -0.10 17.04
CA ALA A 143 -16.62 -1.24 16.14
C ALA A 143 -16.17 -2.58 16.73
N GLY A 144 -15.64 -2.59 17.97
CA GLY A 144 -15.11 -3.78 18.64
C GLY A 144 -13.81 -4.32 18.04
N LEU A 145 -13.15 -3.54 17.16
CA LEU A 145 -11.93 -3.93 16.47
C LEU A 145 -10.71 -4.00 17.40
N LEU A 146 -10.80 -3.38 18.58
CA LEU A 146 -9.75 -3.37 19.59
C LEU A 146 -9.93 -4.49 20.65
N ASN A 147 -11.04 -5.23 20.61
CA ASN A 147 -11.42 -6.19 21.66
C ASN A 147 -10.56 -7.47 21.67
N ARG A 148 -9.73 -7.72 20.65
CA ARG A 148 -8.76 -8.82 20.66
C ARG A 148 -7.52 -8.54 21.50
N LEU A 149 -7.34 -7.30 21.96
CA LEU A 149 -6.08 -6.83 22.54
C LEU A 149 -6.00 -7.00 24.05
N THR A 150 -6.99 -7.64 24.69
CA THR A 150 -6.95 -8.02 26.11
C THR A 150 -6.28 -9.37 26.38
N SER A 151 -5.79 -10.07 25.35
CA SER A 151 -5.12 -11.37 25.50
C SER A 151 -3.84 -11.47 24.67
N ASP A 152 -2.71 -11.57 25.38
CA ASP A 152 -1.41 -12.15 25.00
C ASP A 152 -0.83 -11.85 23.61
N VAL A 153 -0.15 -10.70 23.49
CA VAL A 153 0.95 -10.57 22.52
C VAL A 153 2.13 -11.41 23.03
N PRO A 154 2.64 -12.42 22.28
CA PRO A 154 3.78 -13.23 22.70
C PRO A 154 4.99 -12.36 23.03
N ALA A 155 5.63 -12.62 24.17
CA ALA A 155 6.75 -11.81 24.68
C ALA A 155 7.91 -11.65 23.67
N ALA A 156 8.06 -12.59 22.73
CA ALA A 156 9.06 -12.57 21.66
C ALA A 156 8.93 -11.37 20.70
N HIS A 157 7.73 -10.77 20.58
CA HIS A 157 7.49 -9.62 19.69
C HIS A 157 7.57 -8.26 20.41
N ARG A 158 7.80 -8.22 21.74
CA ARG A 158 8.01 -6.97 22.50
C ARG A 158 9.41 -6.39 22.35
N ALA A 159 10.32 -7.04 21.62
CA ALA A 159 11.73 -6.71 21.58
C ALA A 159 12.12 -5.97 20.29
N ALA A 160 11.75 -4.70 20.19
CA ALA A 160 12.65 -3.70 19.62
C ALA A 160 12.98 -2.75 20.78
N ARG A 161 14.01 -3.10 21.56
CA ARG A 161 14.49 -2.22 22.63
C ARG A 161 14.87 -0.89 22.01
N PHE A 162 14.26 0.20 22.48
CA PHE A 162 14.70 1.55 22.21
C PHE A 162 16.17 1.64 22.66
N VAL A 163 17.08 1.89 21.71
CA VAL A 163 18.48 2.18 22.01
C VAL A 163 18.57 3.69 22.19
N GLU A 164 18.91 4.16 23.39
CA GLU A 164 19.12 5.59 23.62
C GLU A 164 20.19 6.13 22.65
N PRO A 165 19.95 7.27 21.98
CA PRO A 165 20.94 7.87 21.10
C PRO A 165 22.20 8.24 21.89
N LYS A 166 23.38 7.85 21.39
CA LYS A 166 24.65 8.41 21.88
C LYS A 166 24.71 9.91 21.58
N GLU A 167 25.21 10.69 22.53
CA GLU A 167 25.33 12.14 22.40
C GLU A 167 26.10 12.55 21.11
N PRO A 168 25.66 13.62 20.43
CA PRO A 168 26.28 14.07 19.20
C PRO A 168 27.64 14.74 19.49
N VAL A 169 28.68 14.27 18.79
CA VAL A 169 29.98 14.93 18.75
C VAL A 169 29.88 16.11 17.78
N VAL A 170 30.01 17.34 18.31
CA VAL A 170 30.02 18.57 17.51
C VAL A 170 31.47 18.92 17.18
N SER A 171 31.82 19.02 15.89
CA SER A 171 33.08 19.61 15.46
C SER A 171 32.93 20.56 14.26
N GLY A 172 33.44 21.78 14.45
CA GLY A 172 34.08 22.61 13.43
C GLY A 172 33.19 23.41 12.47
N GLY A 173 33.05 24.72 12.74
CA GLY A 173 32.38 25.68 11.86
C GLY A 173 33.18 26.03 10.60
N LEU A 174 32.45 26.37 9.52
CA LEU A 174 33.02 26.87 8.26
C LEU A 174 32.51 28.28 7.99
N ALA A 175 33.40 29.25 8.15
CA ALA A 175 33.21 30.63 7.75
C ALA A 175 33.67 30.81 6.29
N GLY A 176 32.78 31.32 5.43
CA GLY A 176 33.12 31.69 4.06
C GLY A 176 32.03 32.56 3.44
N THR A 177 32.32 33.83 3.22
CA THR A 177 31.43 34.79 2.59
C THR A 177 31.59 34.76 1.08
N CYS A 178 30.51 34.56 0.32
CA CYS A 178 30.51 34.71 -1.13
C CYS A 178 29.27 35.50 -1.59
N ALA A 179 29.53 36.48 -2.46
CA ALA A 179 28.61 37.54 -2.86
C ALA A 179 27.31 37.03 -3.51
N VAL A 180 26.24 37.81 -3.35
CA VAL A 180 24.85 37.47 -3.70
C VAL A 180 24.51 37.96 -5.11
N PRO A 181 24.09 37.10 -6.05
CA PRO A 181 23.42 37.56 -7.27
C PRO A 181 21.96 37.95 -6.98
N ARG A 182 21.46 38.93 -7.73
CA ARG A 182 20.16 39.59 -7.55
C ARG A 182 18.99 38.62 -7.38
N GLN A 183 18.12 38.97 -6.43
CA GLN A 183 16.85 38.30 -6.12
C GLN A 183 15.92 38.34 -7.33
N SER A 184 15.40 37.19 -7.76
CA SER A 184 14.16 37.13 -8.53
C SER A 184 12.98 36.92 -7.57
N GLU A 185 11.86 37.58 -7.86
CA GLU A 185 10.71 37.63 -6.96
C GLU A 185 10.13 36.24 -6.62
N PRO A 186 9.60 36.06 -5.39
CA PRO A 186 9.09 34.79 -4.91
C PRO A 186 7.83 34.36 -5.68
N HIS A 187 7.90 33.19 -6.31
CA HIS A 187 6.73 32.50 -6.83
C HIS A 187 5.93 31.90 -5.67
N THR A 188 4.77 32.47 -5.35
CA THR A 188 3.80 31.86 -4.44
C THR A 188 3.15 30.66 -5.13
N PRO A 189 3.28 29.41 -4.63
CA PRO A 189 2.55 28.29 -5.19
C PRO A 189 1.06 28.51 -4.93
N GLN A 190 0.27 28.64 -5.99
CA GLN A 190 -1.18 28.64 -5.85
C GLN A 190 -1.65 27.23 -5.51
N VAL A 191 -2.05 27.02 -4.25
CA VAL A 191 -2.78 25.83 -3.83
C VAL A 191 -4.13 25.87 -4.54
N ARG A 192 -4.29 25.05 -5.58
CA ARG A 192 -5.61 24.78 -6.15
C ARG A 192 -6.43 24.06 -5.09
N THR A 193 -7.40 24.75 -4.52
CA THR A 193 -8.51 24.13 -3.80
C THR A 193 -9.34 23.36 -4.82
N SER A 194 -8.96 22.11 -5.10
CA SER A 194 -9.81 21.22 -5.87
C SER A 194 -11.12 21.05 -5.11
N GLY A 195 -12.25 21.37 -5.75
CA GLY A 195 -13.58 21.05 -5.24
C GLY A 195 -13.64 19.61 -4.77
N GLY A 196 -14.34 19.37 -3.65
CA GLY A 196 -14.26 18.14 -2.86
C GLY A 196 -14.17 16.89 -3.71
N SER A 197 -13.00 16.26 -3.75
CA SER A 197 -12.86 14.93 -4.32
C SER A 197 -13.86 14.01 -3.61
N PRO A 198 -14.55 13.12 -4.34
CA PRO A 198 -15.34 12.08 -3.69
C PRO A 198 -14.45 11.33 -2.68
N ALA A 199 -15.04 10.99 -1.53
CA ALA A 199 -14.33 10.30 -0.48
C ALA A 199 -13.62 9.04 -1.05
N PRO A 200 -12.38 8.75 -0.62
CA PRO A 200 -11.65 7.60 -1.13
C PRO A 200 -12.42 6.31 -0.84
N VAL A 201 -12.49 5.44 -1.83
CA VAL A 201 -13.05 4.09 -1.68
C VAL A 201 -11.98 3.19 -1.09
N LEU A 202 -12.22 2.66 0.10
CA LEU A 202 -11.25 1.84 0.82
C LEU A 202 -11.53 0.35 0.65
N SER A 203 -10.47 -0.44 0.47
CA SER A 203 -10.51 -1.89 0.31
C SER A 203 -9.41 -2.55 1.15
N LEU A 204 -9.56 -3.83 1.46
CA LEU A 204 -8.57 -4.63 2.17
C LEU A 204 -7.90 -5.61 1.21
N SER A 205 -6.58 -5.77 1.28
CA SER A 205 -5.84 -6.74 0.47
C SER A 205 -5.05 -7.68 1.36
N PHE A 206 -5.16 -8.98 1.11
CA PHE A 206 -4.39 -9.98 1.85
C PHE A 206 -3.12 -10.35 1.09
N PHE A 207 -1.99 -10.41 1.79
CA PHE A 207 -0.78 -11.02 1.24
C PHE A 207 -0.76 -12.54 1.44
N GLY A 208 -1.42 -13.03 2.49
CA GLY A 208 -1.54 -14.45 2.82
C GLY A 208 -0.39 -15.01 3.66
N ASP A 209 0.38 -14.17 4.35
CA ASP A 209 1.48 -14.63 5.22
C ASP A 209 0.95 -15.18 6.55
N TYR A 210 1.59 -16.25 7.04
CA TYR A 210 1.25 -16.90 8.30
C TYR A 210 2.42 -17.71 8.86
N PRO A 211 2.54 -17.82 10.19
CA PRO A 211 3.47 -18.76 10.79
C PRO A 211 3.04 -20.20 10.47
N ARG A 212 3.97 -21.01 9.97
CA ARG A 212 3.71 -22.41 9.57
C ARG A 212 3.00 -23.20 10.68
N ASN A 213 2.02 -24.02 10.30
CA ASN A 213 1.31 -24.97 11.17
C ASN A 213 0.61 -24.36 12.39
N THR A 214 0.15 -23.11 12.29
CA THR A 214 -0.65 -22.50 13.36
C THR A 214 -2.12 -22.91 13.24
N PRO A 215 -2.77 -23.42 14.32
CA PRO A 215 -4.22 -23.60 14.35
C PRO A 215 -4.94 -22.28 14.03
N GLY A 216 -6.08 -22.33 13.32
CA GLY A 216 -6.84 -21.12 13.01
C GLY A 216 -6.19 -20.21 11.95
N MET A 217 -5.36 -20.75 11.05
CA MET A 217 -4.64 -19.95 10.03
C MET A 217 -5.54 -19.06 9.15
N PHE A 218 -6.81 -19.41 8.98
CA PHE A 218 -7.81 -18.60 8.24
C PHE A 218 -8.61 -17.64 9.12
N ASP A 219 -8.43 -17.65 10.44
CA ASP A 219 -9.20 -16.81 11.36
C ASP A 219 -8.97 -15.34 11.11
N VAL A 220 -7.74 -14.93 10.83
CA VAL A 220 -7.43 -13.53 10.50
C VAL A 220 -8.25 -13.07 9.29
N ILE A 221 -8.26 -13.87 8.21
CA ILE A 221 -8.99 -13.55 6.98
C ILE A 221 -10.50 -13.55 7.22
N ARG A 222 -11.02 -14.58 7.90
CA ARG A 222 -12.45 -14.70 8.25
C ARG A 222 -12.93 -13.51 9.06
N ASN A 223 -12.16 -13.15 10.09
CA ASN A 223 -12.55 -12.08 11.01
C ASN A 223 -12.41 -10.69 10.39
N ALA A 224 -11.37 -10.47 9.59
CA ALA A 224 -11.19 -9.24 8.84
C ALA A 224 -12.31 -9.06 7.79
N ALA A 225 -12.69 -10.13 7.09
CA ALA A 225 -13.81 -10.12 6.15
C ALA A 225 -15.13 -9.75 6.83
N ALA A 226 -15.44 -10.38 7.97
CA ALA A 226 -16.65 -10.07 8.73
C ALA A 226 -16.66 -8.62 9.25
N ALA A 227 -15.52 -8.13 9.73
CA ALA A 227 -15.40 -6.76 10.22
C ALA A 227 -15.47 -5.69 9.13
N ALA A 228 -15.00 -6.02 7.93
CA ALA A 228 -15.03 -5.16 6.75
C ALA A 228 -16.40 -5.16 6.04
N ASP A 229 -17.24 -6.16 6.27
CA ASP A 229 -18.53 -6.31 5.57
C ASP A 229 -19.46 -5.11 5.82
N GLY A 230 -19.83 -4.41 4.75
CA GLY A 230 -20.62 -3.18 4.80
C GLY A 230 -19.87 -1.93 5.26
N ARG A 231 -18.56 -2.01 5.53
CA ARG A 231 -17.70 -0.88 5.91
C ARG A 231 -16.63 -0.57 4.87
N LEU A 232 -16.08 -1.60 4.23
CA LEU A 232 -15.13 -1.47 3.13
C LEU A 232 -15.75 -1.94 1.81
N ALA A 233 -15.17 -1.50 0.69
CA ALA A 233 -15.70 -1.80 -0.63
C ALA A 233 -15.37 -3.22 -1.10
N THR A 234 -14.12 -3.67 -0.90
CA THR A 234 -13.60 -4.90 -1.52
C THR A 234 -12.59 -5.62 -0.63
N LEU A 235 -12.61 -6.94 -0.66
CA LEU A 235 -11.51 -7.84 -0.23
C LEU A 235 -10.74 -8.32 -1.46
N TRP A 236 -9.42 -8.14 -1.47
CA TRP A 236 -8.52 -8.65 -2.51
C TRP A 236 -7.75 -9.87 -2.02
N ILE A 237 -7.89 -10.97 -2.76
CA ILE A 237 -7.34 -12.29 -2.41
C ILE A 237 -6.23 -12.67 -3.39
N PRO A 238 -5.02 -13.02 -2.92
CA PRO A 238 -3.91 -13.33 -3.80
C PRO A 238 -3.99 -14.78 -4.32
N GLU A 239 -3.14 -15.09 -5.29
CA GLU A 239 -2.79 -16.46 -5.67
C GLU A 239 -1.28 -16.65 -5.48
N ARG A 240 -0.86 -17.64 -4.67
CA ARG A 240 0.55 -18.00 -4.46
C ARG A 240 0.75 -19.48 -4.21
N HIS A 241 1.89 -20.01 -4.68
CA HIS A 241 2.19 -21.44 -4.63
C HIS A 241 3.50 -21.76 -3.91
N PHE A 242 3.56 -22.96 -3.33
CA PHE A 242 4.77 -23.65 -2.86
C PHE A 242 5.59 -23.00 -1.72
N HIS A 243 5.16 -21.87 -1.17
CA HIS A 243 5.86 -21.16 -0.09
C HIS A 243 4.92 -20.82 1.05
N SER A 244 5.39 -20.93 2.30
CA SER A 244 4.62 -20.52 3.48
C SER A 244 4.40 -19.01 3.53
N PHE A 245 5.33 -18.24 2.98
CA PHE A 245 5.21 -16.79 2.87
C PHE A 245 4.18 -16.43 1.79
N GLY A 246 2.99 -15.99 2.23
CA GLY A 246 1.88 -15.69 1.33
C GLY A 246 1.04 -16.90 0.89
N GLY A 247 1.24 -18.07 1.50
CA GLY A 247 0.74 -19.36 1.00
C GLY A 247 -0.70 -19.72 1.34
N LEU A 248 -1.47 -18.88 2.05
CA LEU A 248 -2.83 -19.21 2.47
C LEU A 248 -3.83 -19.35 1.31
N SER A 249 -3.51 -18.79 0.15
CA SER A 249 -4.42 -18.76 -1.00
C SER A 249 -3.70 -19.25 -2.26
N PRO A 250 -3.59 -20.58 -2.46
CA PRO A 250 -3.10 -21.16 -3.71
C PRO A 250 -4.16 -21.13 -4.81
N ASN A 251 -5.45 -21.03 -4.46
CA ASN A 251 -6.52 -20.76 -5.39
C ASN A 251 -7.47 -19.70 -4.79
N PRO A 252 -7.50 -18.47 -5.33
CA PRO A 252 -8.36 -17.41 -4.83
C PRO A 252 -9.85 -17.71 -5.01
N SER A 253 -10.25 -18.61 -5.92
CA SER A 253 -11.66 -18.98 -6.09
C SER A 253 -12.17 -19.77 -4.87
N VAL A 254 -11.36 -20.70 -4.34
CA VAL A 254 -11.71 -21.50 -3.16
C VAL A 254 -11.90 -20.62 -1.93
N LEU A 255 -10.94 -19.72 -1.68
CA LEU A 255 -11.04 -18.77 -0.57
C LEU A 255 -12.17 -17.74 -0.82
N GLY A 256 -12.37 -17.32 -2.06
CA GLY A 256 -13.46 -16.44 -2.46
C GLY A 256 -14.84 -17.05 -2.21
N ALA A 257 -15.03 -18.33 -2.52
CA ALA A 257 -16.27 -19.07 -2.24
C ALA A 257 -16.59 -19.10 -0.73
N PHE A 258 -15.57 -19.38 0.10
CA PHE A 258 -15.72 -19.32 1.56
C PHE A 258 -16.13 -17.92 2.02
N LEU A 259 -15.44 -16.87 1.55
CA LEU A 259 -15.73 -15.48 1.90
C LEU A 259 -17.12 -15.03 1.42
N ALA A 260 -17.59 -15.52 0.27
CA ALA A 260 -18.92 -15.25 -0.26
C ALA A 260 -20.02 -15.78 0.66
N GLY A 261 -19.80 -16.96 1.27
CA GLY A 261 -20.75 -17.57 2.19
C GLY A 261 -20.85 -16.90 3.56
N ILE A 262 -19.82 -16.13 3.98
CA ILE A 262 -19.77 -15.50 5.31
C ILE A 262 -19.90 -13.97 5.28
N THR A 263 -20.08 -13.36 4.10
CA THR A 263 -20.25 -11.91 3.93
C THR A 263 -21.46 -11.60 3.06
N THR A 264 -22.04 -10.41 3.21
CA THR A 264 -23.29 -10.03 2.55
C THR A 264 -23.19 -8.81 1.64
N LYS A 265 -22.23 -7.90 1.86
CA LYS A 265 -22.13 -6.61 1.16
C LYS A 265 -20.80 -6.39 0.46
N ILE A 266 -19.68 -6.71 1.12
CA ILE A 266 -18.33 -6.44 0.60
C ILE A 266 -18.06 -7.19 -0.71
N ARG A 267 -17.37 -6.57 -1.66
CA ARG A 267 -16.97 -7.24 -2.91
C ARG A 267 -15.80 -8.19 -2.66
N ILE A 268 -15.73 -9.27 -3.44
CA ILE A 268 -14.74 -10.34 -3.26
C ILE A 268 -13.95 -10.48 -4.56
N HIS A 269 -12.74 -9.94 -4.58
CA HIS A 269 -11.93 -9.86 -5.79
C HIS A 269 -10.67 -10.72 -5.70
N ALA A 270 -10.30 -11.35 -6.81
CA ALA A 270 -8.96 -11.88 -6.95
C ALA A 270 -7.97 -10.74 -7.24
N GLY A 271 -6.90 -10.66 -6.45
CA GLY A 271 -5.74 -9.80 -6.65
C GLY A 271 -4.46 -10.63 -6.65
N SER A 272 -4.33 -11.67 -7.45
CA SER A 272 -4.95 -11.89 -8.77
C SER A 272 -5.10 -13.39 -9.08
N VAL A 273 -5.90 -13.76 -10.09
CA VAL A 273 -5.80 -15.07 -10.76
C VAL A 273 -4.60 -15.05 -11.72
N VAL A 274 -3.65 -15.96 -11.55
CA VAL A 274 -2.51 -16.13 -12.45
C VAL A 274 -2.94 -17.00 -13.63
N LEU A 275 -3.70 -16.40 -14.55
CA LEU A 275 -4.47 -17.13 -15.57
C LEU A 275 -3.68 -18.19 -16.36
N PRO A 276 -2.41 -17.98 -16.75
CA PRO A 276 -1.63 -19.02 -17.46
C PRO A 276 -1.38 -20.32 -16.67
N LEU A 277 -1.63 -20.33 -15.36
CA LEU A 277 -1.53 -21.52 -14.52
C LEU A 277 -2.83 -22.34 -14.50
N HIS A 278 -3.92 -21.82 -15.07
CA HIS A 278 -5.26 -22.42 -15.01
C HIS A 278 -5.80 -22.74 -16.40
N ASP A 279 -6.85 -23.56 -16.44
CA ASP A 279 -7.68 -23.64 -17.63
C ASP A 279 -8.70 -22.49 -17.63
N PRO A 280 -8.82 -21.67 -18.70
CA PRO A 280 -9.78 -20.57 -18.71
C PRO A 280 -11.23 -21.04 -18.54
N ILE A 281 -11.56 -22.27 -18.96
CA ILE A 281 -12.90 -22.84 -18.76
C ILE A 281 -13.17 -23.01 -17.26
N ARG A 282 -12.20 -23.56 -16.51
CA ARG A 282 -12.30 -23.74 -15.05
C ARG A 282 -12.42 -22.41 -14.33
N VAL A 283 -11.62 -21.43 -14.72
CA VAL A 283 -11.71 -20.08 -14.14
C VAL A 283 -13.09 -19.48 -14.37
N ALA A 284 -13.66 -19.59 -15.57
CA ALA A 284 -15.01 -19.10 -15.84
C ALA A 284 -16.05 -19.81 -14.96
N GLU A 285 -16.02 -21.15 -14.87
CA GLU A 285 -16.98 -21.95 -14.07
C GLU A 285 -16.90 -21.62 -12.57
N GLU A 286 -15.67 -21.63 -12.02
CA GLU A 286 -15.43 -21.37 -10.60
C GLU A 286 -15.94 -19.98 -10.20
N TRP A 287 -15.59 -18.96 -10.99
CA TRP A 287 -16.00 -17.59 -10.67
C TRP A 287 -17.48 -17.33 -10.96
N ALA A 288 -18.09 -17.98 -11.95
CA ALA A 288 -19.53 -17.89 -12.18
C ALA A 288 -20.34 -18.53 -11.03
N MET A 289 -19.84 -19.63 -10.46
CA MET A 289 -20.43 -20.22 -9.25
C MET A 289 -20.33 -19.26 -8.06
N ILE A 290 -19.17 -18.66 -7.82
CA ILE A 290 -18.99 -17.70 -6.72
C ILE A 290 -19.80 -16.42 -6.95
N ASP A 291 -19.96 -15.99 -8.20
CA ASP A 291 -20.81 -14.87 -8.57
C ASP A 291 -22.26 -15.10 -8.14
N ASN A 292 -22.79 -16.29 -8.40
CA ASN A 292 -24.11 -16.70 -7.94
C ASN A 292 -24.19 -16.77 -6.40
N LEU A 293 -23.23 -17.44 -5.76
CA LEU A 293 -23.19 -17.59 -4.29
C LEU A 293 -23.07 -16.25 -3.55
N SER A 294 -22.32 -15.32 -4.12
CA SER A 294 -22.09 -13.99 -3.54
C SER A 294 -23.22 -13.01 -3.87
N GLY A 295 -24.10 -13.33 -4.82
CA GLY A 295 -25.10 -12.40 -5.32
C GLY A 295 -24.49 -11.26 -6.15
N GLY A 296 -23.52 -11.54 -7.03
CA GLY A 296 -23.01 -10.54 -7.97
C GLY A 296 -21.88 -9.67 -7.42
N ARG A 297 -21.14 -10.14 -6.41
CA ARG A 297 -20.13 -9.34 -5.68
C ARG A 297 -18.69 -9.63 -6.10
N ILE A 298 -18.46 -10.47 -7.11
CA ILE A 298 -17.11 -10.86 -7.49
C ILE A 298 -16.44 -9.90 -8.48
N GLY A 299 -15.14 -10.11 -8.67
CA GLY A 299 -14.31 -9.45 -9.67
C GLY A 299 -12.94 -10.13 -9.73
N VAL A 300 -12.25 -10.02 -10.86
CA VAL A 300 -11.01 -10.75 -11.08
C VAL A 300 -9.94 -9.85 -11.68
N ALA A 301 -8.87 -9.60 -10.94
CA ALA A 301 -7.62 -9.18 -11.56
C ALA A 301 -6.90 -10.40 -12.14
N PHE A 302 -6.54 -10.34 -13.42
CA PHE A 302 -5.71 -11.35 -14.06
C PHE A 302 -4.24 -10.93 -14.06
N ALA A 303 -3.34 -11.89 -13.85
CA ALA A 303 -1.90 -11.72 -13.91
C ALA A 303 -1.25 -12.76 -14.83
N SER A 304 -0.15 -12.37 -15.49
CA SER A 304 0.62 -13.29 -16.34
C SER A 304 1.49 -14.26 -15.55
N GLY A 305 1.69 -14.02 -14.25
CA GLY A 305 2.71 -14.71 -13.46
C GLY A 305 4.13 -14.23 -13.77
N TRP A 306 5.03 -14.41 -12.80
CA TRP A 306 6.43 -13.99 -12.89
C TRP A 306 7.40 -15.02 -12.31
N GLN A 307 6.96 -15.84 -11.36
CA GLN A 307 7.78 -16.90 -10.78
C GLN A 307 7.77 -18.13 -11.69
N ARG A 308 8.94 -18.54 -12.18
CA ARG A 308 9.05 -19.63 -13.17
C ARG A 308 8.66 -20.98 -12.57
N ASN A 309 8.93 -21.21 -11.28
CA ASN A 309 8.62 -22.48 -10.61
C ASN A 309 7.10 -22.75 -10.55
N ASP A 310 6.28 -21.70 -10.49
CA ASP A 310 4.82 -21.85 -10.42
C ASP A 310 4.25 -22.48 -11.71
N PHE A 311 4.97 -22.33 -12.84
CA PHE A 311 4.57 -22.86 -14.14
C PHE A 311 4.74 -24.38 -14.28
N ILE A 312 5.14 -25.07 -13.22
CA ILE A 312 4.95 -26.52 -13.13
C ILE A 312 3.45 -26.89 -13.19
N LEU A 313 2.56 -25.96 -12.83
CA LEU A 313 1.10 -26.10 -12.93
C LEU A 313 0.56 -25.78 -14.33
N ALA A 314 1.34 -25.08 -15.16
CA ALA A 314 0.87 -24.54 -16.42
C ALA A 314 0.83 -25.60 -17.53
N ARG A 315 -0.12 -25.41 -18.46
CA ARG A 315 -0.22 -26.24 -19.68
C ARG A 315 0.74 -25.81 -20.77
N GLU A 316 1.24 -24.58 -20.71
CA GLU A 316 2.12 -23.97 -21.70
C GLU A 316 3.39 -23.40 -21.07
N PRO A 317 4.49 -23.30 -21.84
CA PRO A 317 5.76 -22.80 -21.33
C PRO A 317 5.68 -21.37 -20.80
N PHE A 318 6.44 -21.09 -19.73
CA PHE A 318 6.55 -19.77 -19.08
C PHE A 318 6.78 -18.61 -20.05
N ASP A 319 7.53 -18.83 -21.13
CA ASP A 319 7.91 -17.75 -22.04
C ASP A 319 6.72 -17.22 -22.86
N ARG A 320 5.65 -18.01 -23.02
CA ARG A 320 4.39 -17.60 -23.69
C ARG A 320 3.35 -17.00 -22.75
N ARG A 321 3.62 -16.91 -21.45
CA ARG A 321 2.62 -16.54 -20.41
C ARG A 321 1.81 -15.27 -20.67
N ARG A 322 2.37 -14.26 -21.35
CA ARG A 322 1.65 -13.03 -21.70
C ARG A 322 0.69 -13.21 -22.86
N GLU A 323 1.11 -13.97 -23.88
CA GLU A 323 0.24 -14.33 -25.01
C GLU A 323 -0.93 -15.18 -24.52
N VAL A 324 -0.62 -16.20 -23.71
CA VAL A 324 -1.59 -17.08 -23.05
C VAL A 324 -2.57 -16.27 -22.21
N LEU A 325 -2.09 -15.33 -21.38
CA LEU A 325 -2.94 -14.45 -20.58
C LEU A 325 -4.01 -13.75 -21.43
N TRP A 326 -3.61 -13.07 -22.51
CA TRP A 326 -4.57 -12.29 -23.30
C TRP A 326 -5.58 -13.17 -24.05
N ARG A 327 -5.12 -14.29 -24.63
CA ARG A 327 -5.99 -15.28 -25.27
C ARG A 327 -7.02 -15.84 -24.27
N ASP A 328 -6.56 -16.18 -23.07
CA ASP A 328 -7.38 -16.85 -22.08
C ASP A 328 -8.33 -15.87 -21.38
N ILE A 329 -7.98 -14.58 -21.25
CA ILE A 329 -8.92 -13.52 -20.82
C ILE A 329 -10.10 -13.41 -21.79
N ASP A 330 -9.83 -13.38 -23.11
CA ASP A 330 -10.90 -13.35 -24.13
C ASP A 330 -11.80 -14.58 -23.99
N THR A 331 -11.20 -15.75 -23.81
CA THR A 331 -11.94 -17.01 -23.61
C THR A 331 -12.86 -16.93 -22.38
N VAL A 332 -12.36 -16.45 -21.24
CA VAL A 332 -13.15 -16.29 -20.01
C VAL A 332 -14.32 -15.32 -20.24
N HIS A 333 -14.08 -14.15 -20.85
CA HIS A 333 -15.13 -13.16 -21.08
C HIS A 333 -16.20 -13.63 -22.07
N ARG A 334 -15.82 -14.34 -23.12
CA ARG A 334 -16.78 -14.93 -24.07
C ARG A 334 -17.67 -15.97 -23.39
N LEU A 335 -17.08 -16.91 -22.64
CA LEU A 335 -17.83 -17.87 -21.84
C LEU A 335 -18.74 -17.18 -20.82
N TRP A 336 -18.24 -16.12 -20.16
CA TRP A 336 -19.01 -15.34 -19.17
C TRP A 336 -20.27 -14.71 -19.75
N ARG A 337 -20.20 -14.19 -20.98
CA ARG A 337 -21.35 -13.61 -21.70
C ARG A 337 -22.29 -14.66 -22.30
N GLY A 338 -21.99 -15.94 -22.14
CA GLY A 338 -22.79 -17.05 -22.65
C GLY A 338 -22.49 -17.46 -24.07
N ASP A 339 -21.38 -16.98 -24.68
CA ASP A 339 -20.97 -17.41 -26.01
C ASP A 339 -20.52 -18.88 -25.96
N PRO A 340 -21.08 -19.79 -26.77
CA PRO A 340 -20.52 -21.13 -26.93
C PRO A 340 -19.15 -21.02 -27.62
N ILE A 341 -18.18 -21.80 -27.14
CA ILE A 341 -16.84 -21.87 -27.73
C ILE A 341 -16.48 -23.32 -28.01
N THR A 342 -16.13 -23.62 -29.25
CA THR A 342 -15.63 -24.94 -29.66
C THR A 342 -14.15 -25.08 -29.35
N PHE A 343 -13.81 -26.12 -28.58
CA PHE A 343 -12.43 -26.50 -28.30
C PHE A 343 -12.08 -27.83 -28.97
N GLN A 344 -10.83 -27.95 -29.38
CA GLN A 344 -10.23 -29.18 -29.91
C GLN A 344 -9.18 -29.67 -28.93
N ARG A 345 -9.53 -30.67 -28.11
CA ARG A 345 -8.66 -31.20 -27.04
C ARG A 345 -8.80 -32.71 -26.95
N ASN A 346 -7.70 -33.41 -26.67
CA ASN A 346 -7.67 -34.88 -26.56
C ASN A 346 -8.22 -35.62 -27.80
N GLY A 347 -8.08 -35.02 -28.99
CA GLY A 347 -8.60 -35.57 -30.25
C GLY A 347 -10.12 -35.47 -30.41
N ILE A 348 -10.81 -34.71 -29.56
CA ILE A 348 -12.26 -34.55 -29.57
C ILE A 348 -12.59 -33.06 -29.75
N GLU A 349 -13.55 -32.78 -30.62
CA GLU A 349 -14.21 -31.48 -30.72
C GLU A 349 -15.30 -31.38 -29.66
N THR A 350 -15.32 -30.30 -28.89
CA THR A 350 -16.34 -30.07 -27.86
C THR A 350 -16.77 -28.62 -27.86
N GLU A 351 -18.06 -28.38 -28.11
CA GLU A 351 -18.69 -27.08 -27.88
C GLU A 351 -18.95 -26.91 -26.38
N VAL A 352 -18.37 -25.88 -25.79
CA VAL A 352 -18.45 -25.59 -24.36
C VAL A 352 -19.28 -24.33 -24.16
N SER A 353 -20.31 -24.45 -23.32
CA SER A 353 -21.10 -23.33 -22.78
C SER A 353 -20.91 -23.28 -21.27
N LEU A 354 -20.94 -22.09 -20.70
CA LEU A 354 -20.66 -21.89 -19.27
C LEU A 354 -21.85 -22.32 -18.39
N TYR A 355 -21.57 -23.08 -17.33
CA TYR A 355 -22.54 -23.40 -16.27
C TYR A 355 -21.89 -23.32 -14.88
N PRO A 356 -22.56 -22.73 -13.88
CA PRO A 356 -23.80 -21.96 -14.00
C PRO A 356 -23.60 -20.68 -14.81
N GLN A 357 -24.68 -20.13 -15.35
CA GLN A 357 -24.62 -18.79 -15.94
C GLN A 357 -24.37 -17.77 -14.82
N PRO A 358 -23.43 -16.82 -14.99
CA PRO A 358 -23.15 -15.81 -13.98
C PRO A 358 -24.34 -14.86 -13.80
N ARG A 359 -24.43 -14.26 -12.62
CA ARG A 359 -25.44 -13.25 -12.28
C ARG A 359 -25.10 -11.89 -12.87
N GLN A 360 -23.83 -11.50 -12.83
CA GLN A 360 -23.32 -10.28 -13.47
C GLN A 360 -23.19 -10.51 -14.98
N THR A 361 -23.72 -9.60 -15.80
CA THR A 361 -23.63 -9.66 -17.28
C THR A 361 -22.19 -9.66 -17.77
N ASP A 362 -21.35 -8.82 -17.17
CA ASP A 362 -19.93 -8.75 -17.45
C ASP A 362 -19.12 -9.03 -16.18
N LEU A 363 -18.01 -9.74 -16.34
CA LEU A 363 -17.04 -9.94 -15.27
C LEU A 363 -16.26 -8.64 -15.02
N PRO A 364 -16.32 -8.04 -13.82
CA PRO A 364 -15.44 -6.92 -13.49
C PRO A 364 -13.99 -7.40 -13.48
N THR A 365 -13.18 -6.85 -14.38
CA THR A 365 -11.83 -7.35 -14.65
C THR A 365 -10.77 -6.26 -14.56
N TRP A 366 -9.61 -6.64 -14.01
CA TRP A 366 -8.40 -5.81 -13.97
C TRP A 366 -7.20 -6.59 -14.51
N ILE A 367 -6.16 -5.87 -14.91
CA ILE A 367 -4.87 -6.46 -15.29
C ILE A 367 -3.85 -6.06 -14.23
N ALA A 368 -3.25 -7.04 -13.56
CA ALA A 368 -2.17 -6.80 -12.62
C ALA A 368 -0.92 -6.38 -13.40
N ALA A 369 -0.50 -5.13 -13.23
CA ALA A 369 0.65 -4.56 -13.91
C ALA A 369 1.68 -4.04 -12.90
N LEU A 370 2.95 -4.39 -13.11
CA LEU A 370 4.07 -3.72 -12.48
C LEU A 370 4.53 -2.60 -13.40
N GLY A 371 4.64 -1.38 -12.88
CA GLY A 371 5.04 -0.20 -13.64
C GLY A 371 6.40 -0.40 -14.30
N SER A 372 6.40 -0.77 -15.59
CA SER A 372 7.62 -0.78 -16.38
C SER A 372 7.78 0.59 -17.03
N ARG A 373 8.98 1.20 -16.92
CA ARG A 373 9.34 2.46 -17.60
C ARG A 373 9.32 2.36 -19.14
N LYS A 374 8.95 1.21 -19.72
CA LYS A 374 8.95 1.01 -21.18
C LYS A 374 7.60 1.45 -21.79
N PRO A 375 7.60 2.24 -22.88
CA PRO A 375 6.39 2.74 -23.53
C PRO A 375 5.42 1.67 -24.06
N SER A 376 5.83 0.40 -24.16
CA SER A 376 4.99 -0.69 -24.68
C SER A 376 3.77 -0.97 -23.80
N ALA A 377 3.86 -0.80 -22.48
CA ALA A 377 2.74 -1.03 -21.56
C ALA A 377 1.59 -0.02 -21.75
N ARG A 378 1.88 1.19 -22.24
CA ARG A 378 0.83 2.21 -22.51
C ARG A 378 0.04 1.93 -23.79
N ARG A 379 0.62 1.21 -24.76
CA ARG A 379 -0.08 0.84 -26.00
C ARG A 379 -0.97 -0.39 -25.82
N GLU A 380 -0.57 -1.34 -24.97
CA GLU A 380 -1.37 -2.55 -24.70
C GLU A 380 -2.68 -2.24 -23.95
N SER A 381 -2.69 -1.31 -23.00
CA SER A 381 -3.93 -0.85 -22.34
C SER A 381 -4.86 -0.02 -23.26
N ALA A 382 -4.33 0.52 -24.37
CA ALA A 382 -5.11 1.31 -25.32
C ALA A 382 -5.67 0.47 -26.49
N ALA A 383 -5.12 -0.73 -26.72
CA ALA A 383 -5.53 -1.64 -27.80
C ALA A 383 -6.75 -2.49 -27.44
N CYS A 384 -6.98 -2.77 -26.16
CA CYS A 384 -8.18 -3.45 -25.67
C CYS A 384 -9.10 -2.41 -25.01
N ARG A 385 -9.92 -1.73 -25.82
CA ARG A 385 -11.15 -1.15 -25.31
C ARG A 385 -12.15 -2.31 -25.21
N PHE A 386 -12.50 -2.71 -24.00
CA PHE A 386 -13.67 -3.54 -23.74
C PHE A 386 -14.93 -2.68 -23.86
#